data_AF-A0AAU8MT76-F1
#
_entry.id   AF-A0AAU8MT76-F1
#
_cell.length_a   1.000
_cell.length_b   1.000
_cell.length_c   1.000
_cell.angle_alpha   90.00
_cell.angle_beta   90.00
_cell.angle_gamma   90.00
#
_symmetry.space_group_name_H-M   'P 1'
#
loop_
_entity.id
_entity.type
_entity.pdbx_description
1 polymer ?
#
loop_
_entity_poly.entity_id
_entity_poly.type
_entity_poly.pdbx_seq_one_letter_code
_entity_poly.pdbx_strand_id
1 'polypeptide(L)'
;MALNTLELLLLLLGLSRPSPSTPRPGAAPTATPLPAAKSQEPPMPNQFEFLDKHYDPTDIPEVAAQTAYERFGNYPNAHTSTVIFNVTWSALTDAISRAVLTYVNGGVASGSAAATLSADGRQWNIVLTGLQYVNATRTVVQGRSEYSIAEYNNGCVFVNAEAIGGQLLGEVVHLSNGFGTWVQDVKLKNPPAF
;
A
#
# COMPACT_ATOMS: atom_id res chain seq x y z
N MET A 1 -17.74 4.73 -25.27
CA MET A 1 -17.34 3.31 -25.21
C MET A 1 -16.38 3.18 -24.05
N ALA A 2 -16.80 2.55 -22.94
CA ALA A 2 -15.94 2.33 -21.78
C ALA A 2 -15.17 1.03 -21.97
N LEU A 3 -13.84 1.07 -21.86
CA LEU A 3 -13.04 -0.15 -21.83
C LEU A 3 -13.37 -0.92 -20.55
N ASN A 4 -13.64 -2.21 -20.71
CA ASN A 4 -13.91 -3.14 -19.63
C ASN A 4 -12.60 -3.39 -18.84
N THR A 5 -12.68 -3.57 -17.52
CA THR A 5 -11.52 -3.77 -16.63
C THR A 5 -10.67 -4.99 -17.02
N LEU A 6 -11.27 -5.98 -17.68
CA LEU A 6 -10.57 -7.15 -18.23
C LEU A 6 -9.68 -6.79 -19.43
N GLU A 7 -10.09 -5.84 -20.25
CA GLU A 7 -9.32 -5.36 -21.42
C GLU A 7 -8.10 -4.55 -20.98
N LEU A 8 -8.23 -3.77 -19.89
CA LEU A 8 -7.10 -3.03 -19.32
C LEU A 8 -6.03 -3.99 -18.75
N LEU A 9 -6.46 -5.10 -18.14
CA LEU A 9 -5.58 -6.13 -17.59
C LEU A 9 -4.83 -6.89 -18.70
N LEU A 10 -5.50 -7.16 -19.82
CA LEU A 10 -4.91 -7.84 -20.98
C LEU A 10 -3.91 -6.96 -21.74
N LEU A 11 -4.14 -5.65 -21.83
CA LEU A 11 -3.21 -4.69 -22.45
C LEU A 11 -1.88 -4.56 -21.68
N LEU A 12 -1.92 -4.70 -20.35
CA LEU A 12 -0.73 -4.66 -19.49
C LEU A 12 0.13 -5.94 -19.60
N LEU A 13 -0.48 -7.09 -19.91
CA LEU A 13 0.22 -8.37 -20.09
C LEU A 13 0.92 -8.50 -21.46
N GLY A 14 0.55 -7.69 -22.45
CA GLY A 14 1.06 -7.79 -23.82
C GLY A 14 2.40 -7.12 -24.10
N LEU A 15 2.93 -6.29 -23.17
CA LEU A 15 4.02 -5.35 -23.49
C LEU A 15 5.40 -5.67 -22.91
N SER A 16 5.66 -6.84 -22.32
CA SER A 16 7.02 -7.14 -21.83
C SER A 16 7.34 -8.63 -21.78
N ARG A 17 8.03 -9.11 -22.82
CA ARG A 17 8.93 -10.27 -22.72
C ARG A 17 10.20 -10.04 -23.53
N PRO A 18 11.36 -9.94 -22.89
CA PRO A 18 12.61 -10.43 -23.45
C PRO A 18 12.85 -11.86 -22.94
N SER A 19 13.14 -12.79 -23.85
CA SER A 19 13.56 -14.16 -23.54
C SER A 19 14.95 -14.21 -22.90
N PRO A 20 15.23 -15.10 -21.93
CA PRO A 20 16.57 -15.30 -21.42
C PRO A 20 17.40 -16.19 -22.38
N SER A 21 18.50 -15.66 -22.87
CA SER A 21 19.54 -16.37 -23.63
C SER A 21 20.35 -17.33 -22.73
N THR A 22 20.50 -18.57 -23.21
CA THR A 22 21.24 -19.67 -22.57
C THR A 22 22.76 -19.51 -22.70
N PRO A 23 23.58 -19.77 -21.67
CA PRO A 23 25.03 -19.99 -21.85
C PRO A 23 25.40 -21.49 -21.91
N ARG A 24 26.39 -21.78 -22.77
CA ARG A 24 27.02 -23.09 -23.04
C ARG A 24 28.06 -23.46 -21.96
N PRO A 25 28.34 -24.76 -21.67
CA PRO A 25 29.12 -25.16 -20.51
C PRO A 25 30.64 -25.19 -20.77
N GLY A 26 31.43 -24.81 -19.77
CA GLY A 26 32.89 -25.01 -19.77
C GLY A 26 33.59 -24.55 -18.48
N ALA A 27 34.23 -25.53 -17.83
CA ALA A 27 35.32 -25.45 -16.85
C ALA A 27 35.04 -24.89 -15.43
N ALA A 28 35.05 -25.81 -14.46
CA ALA A 28 35.21 -25.53 -13.04
C ALA A 28 36.68 -25.25 -12.69
N PRO A 29 36.94 -24.43 -11.64
CA PRO A 29 37.96 -24.82 -10.68
C PRO A 29 37.56 -24.62 -9.20
N THR A 30 37.85 -25.67 -8.44
CA THR A 30 38.44 -25.73 -7.08
C THR A 30 37.96 -24.74 -6.02
N ALA A 31 37.22 -25.27 -5.04
CA ALA A 31 36.74 -24.59 -3.85
C ALA A 31 37.87 -24.27 -2.84
N THR A 32 38.03 -22.98 -2.54
CA THR A 32 38.67 -22.47 -1.33
C THR A 32 37.55 -22.10 -0.35
N PRO A 33 37.55 -22.52 0.93
CA PRO A 33 36.49 -22.15 1.84
C PRO A 33 36.68 -20.68 2.26
N LEU A 34 35.85 -19.79 1.69
CA LEU A 34 35.69 -18.44 2.24
C LEU A 34 35.06 -18.54 3.65
N PRO A 35 35.50 -17.72 4.61
CA PRO A 35 34.83 -17.64 5.89
C PRO A 35 33.37 -17.25 5.68
N ALA A 36 32.47 -17.95 6.38
CA ALA A 36 31.04 -17.73 6.31
C ALA A 36 30.72 -16.23 6.43
N ALA A 37 30.21 -15.66 5.34
CA ALA A 37 29.59 -14.34 5.38
C ALA A 37 28.50 -14.44 6.44
N LYS A 38 28.69 -13.75 7.58
CA LYS A 38 27.59 -13.46 8.48
C LYS A 38 26.53 -12.80 7.60
N SER A 39 25.41 -13.49 7.40
CA SER A 39 24.20 -12.85 6.88
C SER A 39 23.78 -11.85 7.93
N GLN A 40 24.41 -10.69 7.88
CA GLN A 40 23.91 -9.51 8.54
C GLN A 40 22.93 -8.94 7.53
N GLU A 41 21.73 -9.51 7.54
CA GLU A 41 20.57 -8.86 6.96
C GLU A 41 20.54 -7.47 7.59
N PRO A 42 20.75 -6.38 6.81
CA PRO A 42 20.61 -5.06 7.40
C PRO A 42 19.18 -5.01 7.92
N PRO A 43 18.98 -4.66 9.20
CA PRO A 43 17.63 -4.44 9.67
C PRO A 43 17.08 -3.36 8.76
N MET A 44 15.96 -3.59 8.09
CA MET A 44 15.26 -2.53 7.37
C MET A 44 14.11 -2.06 8.28
N PRO A 45 14.38 -1.31 9.36
CA PRO A 45 13.33 -0.55 10.00
C PRO A 45 13.00 0.57 9.01
N ASN A 46 11.95 0.40 8.21
CA ASN A 46 11.08 1.49 7.79
C ASN A 46 10.13 1.16 6.65
N GLN A 47 10.11 -0.02 6.03
CA GLN A 47 9.30 -0.30 4.81
C GLN A 47 7.79 0.02 4.88
N PHE A 48 7.27 0.24 6.08
CA PHE A 48 5.87 0.53 6.31
C PHE A 48 5.67 1.71 7.28
N GLU A 49 6.68 2.55 7.56
CA GLU A 49 6.55 3.64 8.52
C GLU A 49 5.46 4.63 8.08
N PHE A 50 5.41 4.95 6.78
CA PHE A 50 4.30 5.71 6.23
C PHE A 50 2.94 5.02 6.45
N LEU A 51 2.86 3.72 6.19
CA LEU A 51 1.62 2.96 6.27
C LEU A 51 1.13 2.84 7.72
N ASP A 52 2.04 2.69 8.68
CA ASP A 52 1.76 2.61 10.11
C ASP A 52 1.04 3.87 10.58
N LYS A 53 1.48 5.03 10.08
CA LYS A 53 0.76 6.27 10.35
C LYS A 53 -0.69 6.18 9.83
N HIS A 54 -0.96 5.51 8.70
CA HIS A 54 -2.27 5.44 8.01
C HIS A 54 -3.13 4.26 8.47
N TYR A 55 -2.83 3.71 9.64
CA TYR A 55 -3.40 2.48 10.14
C TYR A 55 -3.84 2.66 11.59
N ASP A 56 -4.94 2.01 11.96
CA ASP A 56 -5.37 1.87 13.34
C ASP A 56 -5.82 0.41 13.57
N PRO A 57 -5.28 -0.31 14.58
CA PRO A 57 -5.66 -1.69 14.86
C PRO A 57 -7.08 -1.85 15.41
N THR A 58 -7.76 -0.75 15.75
CA THR A 58 -9.12 -0.77 16.28
C THR A 58 -10.11 -1.36 15.29
N ASP A 59 -11.17 -1.96 15.83
CA ASP A 59 -12.41 -2.30 15.12
C ASP A 59 -13.51 -1.26 15.34
N ILE A 60 -13.21 -0.16 16.05
CA ILE A 60 -14.16 0.90 16.41
C ILE A 60 -13.98 2.11 15.47
N PRO A 61 -14.99 2.46 14.65
CA PRO A 61 -14.85 3.51 13.63
C PRO A 61 -14.57 4.89 14.24
N GLU A 62 -15.09 5.20 15.44
CA GLU A 62 -14.82 6.48 16.12
C GLU A 62 -13.37 6.64 16.55
N VAL A 63 -12.69 5.54 16.89
CA VAL A 63 -11.26 5.56 17.26
C VAL A 63 -10.42 5.76 16.00
N ALA A 64 -10.71 5.04 14.92
CA ALA A 64 -10.07 5.24 13.63
C ALA A 64 -10.29 6.65 13.07
N ALA A 65 -11.49 7.21 13.26
CA ALA A 65 -11.81 8.59 12.89
C ALA A 65 -10.99 9.61 13.68
N GLN A 66 -10.79 9.38 14.98
CA GLN A 66 -9.92 10.23 15.80
C GLN A 66 -8.47 10.20 15.29
N THR A 67 -7.95 9.01 15.00
CA THR A 67 -6.62 8.84 14.39
C THR A 67 -6.51 9.57 13.04
N ALA A 68 -7.52 9.45 12.17
CA ALA A 68 -7.55 10.15 10.89
C ALA A 68 -7.58 11.68 11.06
N TYR A 69 -8.29 12.18 12.08
CA TYR A 69 -8.39 13.60 12.38
C TYR A 69 -7.07 14.18 12.93
N GLU A 70 -6.44 13.51 13.89
CA GLU A 70 -5.20 13.99 14.52
C GLU A 70 -4.05 14.17 13.52
N ARG A 71 -4.11 13.47 12.39
CA ARG A 71 -3.16 13.59 11.30
C ARG A 71 -3.18 14.94 10.61
N PHE A 72 -4.29 15.67 10.62
CA PHE A 72 -4.27 17.06 10.15
C PHE A 72 -3.38 17.95 11.03
N GLY A 73 -3.17 17.62 12.31
CA GLY A 73 -2.20 18.31 13.17
C GLY A 73 -0.75 18.08 12.71
N ASN A 74 -0.43 16.85 12.34
CA ASN A 74 0.88 16.47 11.81
C ASN A 74 1.10 16.95 10.36
N TYR A 75 0.02 17.07 9.59
CA TYR A 75 0.00 17.45 8.18
C TYR A 75 -1.04 18.56 7.93
N PRO A 76 -0.77 19.80 8.37
CA PRO A 76 -1.76 20.89 8.37
C PRO A 76 -2.16 21.39 6.98
N ASN A 77 -1.51 20.94 5.91
CA ASN A 77 -1.90 21.27 4.53
C ASN A 77 -2.64 20.12 3.83
N ALA A 78 -2.83 18.98 4.49
CA ALA A 78 -3.59 17.87 3.92
C ALA A 78 -5.08 18.22 3.85
N HIS A 79 -5.71 17.92 2.71
CA HIS A 79 -7.16 18.06 2.53
C HIS A 79 -7.91 16.78 2.91
N THR A 80 -7.24 15.63 2.81
CA THR A 80 -7.81 14.31 3.08
C THR A 80 -6.84 13.49 3.93
N SER A 81 -7.39 12.66 4.79
CA SER A 81 -6.65 11.74 5.65
C SER A 81 -7.40 10.42 5.68
N THR A 82 -6.79 9.38 5.11
CA THR A 82 -7.35 8.02 5.09
C THR A 82 -6.66 7.18 6.16
N VAL A 83 -7.45 6.44 6.93
CA VAL A 83 -6.96 5.46 7.92
C VAL A 83 -7.63 4.13 7.68
N ILE A 84 -6.84 3.09 7.47
CA ILE A 84 -7.28 1.69 7.37
C ILE A 84 -7.46 1.16 8.80
N PHE A 85 -8.57 0.48 9.06
CA PHE A 85 -8.85 -0.11 10.38
C PHE A 85 -9.52 -1.48 10.25
N ASN A 86 -9.76 -2.15 11.38
CA ASN A 86 -10.39 -3.46 11.45
C ASN A 86 -9.66 -4.56 10.63
N VAL A 87 -8.33 -4.47 10.58
CA VAL A 87 -7.43 -5.47 10.02
C VAL A 87 -6.19 -5.51 10.91
N THR A 88 -5.56 -6.67 11.10
CA THR A 88 -4.31 -6.70 11.86
C THR A 88 -3.16 -6.16 11.02
N TRP A 89 -2.20 -5.53 11.70
CA TRP A 89 -0.99 -5.01 11.06
C TRP A 89 -0.28 -6.09 10.24
N SER A 90 -0.10 -7.27 10.84
CA SER A 90 0.50 -8.42 10.16
C SER A 90 -0.27 -8.83 8.91
N ALA A 91 -1.61 -8.91 8.97
CA ALA A 91 -2.40 -9.29 7.81
C ALA A 91 -2.27 -8.27 6.67
N LEU A 92 -2.20 -6.98 7.01
CA LEU A 92 -2.02 -5.90 6.05
C LEU A 92 -0.63 -5.95 5.39
N THR A 93 0.44 -6.01 6.17
CA THR A 93 1.82 -6.05 5.65
C THR A 93 2.12 -7.35 4.91
N ASP A 94 1.56 -8.47 5.36
CA ASP A 94 1.69 -9.76 4.70
C ASP A 94 0.94 -9.79 3.37
N ALA A 95 -0.21 -9.13 3.27
CA ALA A 95 -0.93 -8.99 2.00
C ALA A 95 -0.10 -8.21 0.97
N ILE A 96 0.51 -7.10 1.39
CA ILE A 96 1.39 -6.29 0.52
C ILE A 96 2.61 -7.12 0.08
N SER A 97 3.32 -7.72 1.03
CA SER A 97 4.53 -8.51 0.77
C SER A 97 4.23 -9.69 -0.16
N ARG A 98 3.12 -10.41 0.06
CA ARG A 98 2.72 -11.52 -0.81
C ARG A 98 2.32 -11.05 -2.20
N ALA A 99 1.67 -9.90 -2.35
CA ALA A 99 1.31 -9.36 -3.67
C ALA A 99 2.56 -9.06 -4.50
N VAL A 100 3.58 -8.43 -3.90
CA VAL A 100 4.88 -8.18 -4.55
C VAL A 100 5.59 -9.48 -4.91
N LEU A 101 5.70 -10.42 -3.98
CA LEU A 101 6.32 -11.73 -4.24
C LEU A 101 5.60 -12.50 -5.35
N THR A 102 4.27 -12.45 -5.38
CA THR A 102 3.46 -13.09 -6.42
C THR A 102 3.79 -12.51 -7.80
N TYR A 103 3.86 -11.17 -7.91
CA TYR A 103 4.24 -10.51 -9.15
C TYR A 103 5.65 -10.90 -9.60
N VAL A 104 6.63 -10.85 -8.70
CA VAL A 104 8.04 -11.19 -8.99
C VAL A 104 8.19 -12.63 -9.46
N ASN A 105 7.45 -13.56 -8.84
CA ASN A 105 7.47 -14.97 -9.22
C ASN A 105 6.65 -15.30 -10.48
N GLY A 106 6.05 -14.30 -11.13
CA GLY A 106 5.18 -14.51 -12.30
C GLY A 106 3.88 -15.26 -11.98
N GLY A 107 3.45 -15.21 -10.71
CA GLY A 107 2.20 -15.81 -10.26
C GLY A 107 0.98 -14.97 -10.65
N VAL A 108 -0.19 -15.61 -10.59
CA VAL A 108 -1.47 -14.90 -10.76
C VAL A 108 -1.87 -14.30 -9.41
N ALA A 109 -2.33 -13.04 -9.42
CA ALA A 109 -2.84 -12.38 -8.23
C ALA A 109 -3.93 -13.24 -7.57
N SER A 110 -3.75 -13.58 -6.31
CA SER A 110 -4.71 -14.34 -5.52
C SER A 110 -4.86 -13.71 -4.13
N GLY A 111 -6.10 -13.48 -3.73
CA GLY A 111 -6.44 -12.86 -2.44
C GLY A 111 -6.80 -11.38 -2.55
N SER A 112 -6.67 -10.68 -1.42
CA SER A 112 -7.11 -9.30 -1.22
C SER A 112 -6.11 -8.23 -1.70
N ALA A 113 -5.01 -8.63 -2.32
CA ALA A 113 -3.95 -7.71 -2.76
C ALA A 113 -3.36 -8.11 -4.13
N ALA A 114 -3.04 -7.12 -4.94
CA ALA A 114 -2.33 -7.28 -6.20
C ALA A 114 -1.27 -6.18 -6.34
N ALA A 115 -0.13 -6.50 -6.95
CA ALA A 115 0.96 -5.55 -7.17
C ALA A 115 1.38 -5.53 -8.64
N THR A 116 1.78 -4.37 -9.12
CA THR A 116 2.48 -4.20 -10.40
C THR A 116 3.68 -3.29 -10.21
N LEU A 117 4.69 -3.47 -11.06
CA LEU A 117 5.86 -2.61 -11.08
C LEU A 117 5.69 -1.55 -12.18
N SER A 118 6.04 -0.31 -11.88
CA SER A 118 6.09 0.76 -12.88
C SER A 118 7.04 0.42 -14.03
N ALA A 119 6.79 0.98 -15.21
CA ALA A 119 7.58 0.69 -16.41
C ALA A 119 9.07 1.05 -16.29
N ASP A 120 9.39 2.03 -15.44
CA ASP A 120 10.76 2.44 -15.13
C ASP A 120 11.43 1.56 -14.05
N GLY A 121 10.70 0.61 -13.47
CA GLY A 121 11.20 -0.33 -12.47
C GLY A 121 11.45 0.29 -11.10
N ARG A 122 10.91 1.48 -10.81
CA ARG A 122 11.22 2.25 -9.60
C ARG A 122 10.13 2.26 -8.54
N GLN A 123 8.89 1.92 -8.90
CA GLN A 123 7.76 2.04 -7.99
C GLN A 123 6.82 0.83 -8.08
N TRP A 124 6.47 0.31 -6.93
CA TRP A 124 5.37 -0.63 -6.76
C TRP A 124 4.04 0.11 -6.72
N ASN A 125 3.08 -0.38 -7.49
CA ASN A 125 1.68 0.01 -7.43
C ASN A 125 0.91 -1.18 -6.87
N ILE A 126 0.43 -1.05 -5.64
CA ILE A 126 -0.23 -2.13 -4.91
C ILE A 126 -1.69 -1.74 -4.70
N VAL A 127 -2.60 -2.64 -5.06
CA VAL A 127 -4.03 -2.52 -4.84
C VAL A 127 -4.41 -3.46 -3.70
N LEU A 128 -5.01 -2.92 -2.64
CA LEU A 128 -5.57 -3.66 -1.52
C LEU A 128 -7.09 -3.57 -1.59
N THR A 129 -7.79 -4.67 -1.34
CA THR A 129 -9.26 -4.77 -1.49
C THR A 129 -9.88 -5.44 -0.26
N GLY A 130 -11.18 -5.24 -0.06
CA GLY A 130 -11.91 -5.80 1.08
C GLY A 130 -11.58 -5.14 2.42
N LEU A 131 -11.01 -3.93 2.39
CA LEU A 131 -10.61 -3.21 3.60
C LEU A 131 -11.74 -2.36 4.18
N GLN A 132 -11.66 -2.09 5.48
CA GLN A 132 -12.40 -0.99 6.09
C GLN A 132 -11.48 0.21 6.23
N TYR A 133 -11.99 1.39 5.92
CA TYR A 133 -11.25 2.63 6.11
C TYR A 133 -12.19 3.78 6.45
N VAL A 134 -11.65 4.76 7.17
CA VAL A 134 -12.29 6.07 7.32
C VAL A 134 -11.56 7.08 6.44
N ASN A 135 -12.31 8.03 5.89
CA ASN A 135 -11.74 9.15 5.18
C ASN A 135 -12.18 10.45 5.83
N ALA A 136 -11.24 11.15 6.46
CA ALA A 136 -11.46 12.47 7.01
C ALA A 136 -11.12 13.52 5.94
N THR A 137 -12.04 14.45 5.70
CA THR A 137 -11.89 15.55 4.74
C THR A 137 -11.98 16.87 5.48
N ARG A 138 -11.03 17.77 5.19
CA ARG A 138 -11.00 19.13 5.72
C ARG A 138 -11.39 20.13 4.65
N THR A 139 -12.40 20.94 4.94
CA THR A 139 -12.86 22.05 4.09
C THR A 139 -12.70 23.38 4.83
N VAL A 140 -12.51 24.47 4.08
CA VAL A 140 -12.49 25.82 4.66
C VAL A 140 -13.80 26.52 4.33
N VAL A 141 -14.60 26.80 5.36
CA VAL A 141 -15.89 27.48 5.26
C VAL A 141 -15.80 28.79 6.04
N GLN A 142 -16.02 29.92 5.38
CA GLN A 142 -15.95 31.26 5.98
C GLN A 142 -14.65 31.53 6.77
N GLY A 143 -13.51 31.02 6.27
CA GLY A 143 -12.21 31.17 6.91
C GLY A 143 -11.96 30.24 8.10
N ARG A 144 -12.87 29.31 8.41
CA ARG A 144 -12.73 28.29 9.46
C ARG A 144 -12.59 26.90 8.85
N SER A 145 -11.80 26.04 9.49
CA SER A 145 -11.66 24.65 9.07
C SER A 145 -12.80 23.82 9.61
N GLU A 146 -13.56 23.19 8.72
CA GLU A 146 -14.57 22.19 9.04
C GLU A 146 -14.07 20.81 8.63
N TYR A 147 -14.49 19.79 9.38
CA TYR A 147 -14.06 18.41 9.17
C TYR A 147 -15.28 17.50 9.03
N SER A 148 -15.25 16.64 8.01
CA SER A 148 -16.21 15.57 7.81
C SER A 148 -15.47 14.24 7.75
N ILE A 149 -16.02 13.19 8.35
CA ILE A 149 -15.38 11.87 8.37
C ILE A 149 -16.43 10.84 7.99
N ALA A 150 -16.13 10.04 6.97
CA ALA A 150 -17.01 8.98 6.49
C ALA A 150 -16.31 7.63 6.60
N GLU A 151 -17.07 6.63 7.06
CA GLU A 151 -16.66 5.23 7.12
C GLU A 151 -17.03 4.50 5.83
N TYR A 152 -16.12 3.66 5.36
CA TYR A 152 -16.30 2.80 4.20
C TYR A 152 -15.94 1.36 4.53
N ASN A 153 -16.69 0.43 3.94
CA ASN A 153 -16.45 -1.01 4.03
C ASN A 153 -16.30 -1.62 2.63
N ASN A 154 -15.71 -2.82 2.58
CA ASN A 154 -15.36 -3.53 1.35
C ASN A 154 -14.61 -2.62 0.37
N GLY A 155 -13.70 -1.83 0.92
CA GLY A 155 -12.99 -0.75 0.27
C GLY A 155 -11.76 -1.21 -0.48
N CYS A 156 -11.36 -0.39 -1.43
CA CYS A 156 -10.12 -0.49 -2.17
C CYS A 156 -9.18 0.64 -1.75
N VAL A 157 -7.93 0.31 -1.45
CA VAL A 157 -6.86 1.27 -1.14
C VAL A 157 -5.68 1.01 -2.07
N PHE A 158 -5.17 2.08 -2.66
CA PHE A 158 -3.97 2.05 -3.49
C PHE A 158 -2.78 2.49 -2.66
N VAL A 159 -1.72 1.70 -2.71
CA VAL A 159 -0.47 1.91 -1.99
C VAL A 159 0.65 2.00 -3.03
N ASN A 160 1.45 3.06 -2.94
CA ASN A 160 2.68 3.18 -3.71
C ASN A 160 3.87 2.96 -2.78
N ALA A 161 4.81 2.13 -3.22
CA ALA A 161 6.06 1.89 -2.52
C ALA A 161 7.26 1.99 -3.46
N GLU A 162 8.43 2.30 -2.92
CA GLU A 162 9.68 2.28 -3.68
C GLU A 162 10.04 0.84 -4.08
N ALA A 163 10.65 0.67 -5.24
CA ALA A 163 11.24 -0.60 -5.66
C ALA A 163 12.76 -0.57 -5.44
N ILE A 164 13.28 -1.42 -4.56
CA ILE A 164 14.71 -1.53 -4.27
C ILE A 164 15.31 -2.58 -5.21
N GLY A 165 16.41 -2.25 -5.88
CA GLY A 165 17.09 -3.17 -6.80
C GLY A 165 16.18 -3.66 -7.95
N GLY A 166 15.15 -2.89 -8.29
CA GLY A 166 14.21 -3.16 -9.38
C GLY A 166 13.05 -4.11 -9.04
N GLN A 167 13.12 -4.90 -7.96
CA GLN A 167 12.08 -5.90 -7.65
C GLN A 167 11.85 -6.18 -6.15
N LEU A 168 12.63 -5.58 -5.25
CA LEU A 168 12.37 -5.71 -3.81
C LEU A 168 11.40 -4.62 -3.36
N LEU A 169 10.58 -4.94 -2.36
CA LEU A 169 9.72 -3.95 -1.71
C LEU A 169 10.60 -2.99 -0.89
N GLY A 170 10.49 -1.69 -1.19
CA GLY A 170 11.04 -0.60 -0.42
C GLY A 170 9.99 0.07 0.45
N GLU A 171 10.23 1.33 0.83
CA GLU A 171 9.32 2.07 1.70
C GLU A 171 8.00 2.39 0.99
N VAL A 172 6.89 2.21 1.70
CA VAL A 172 5.60 2.77 1.31
C VAL A 172 5.70 4.29 1.39
N VAL A 173 5.39 4.99 0.31
CA VAL A 173 5.56 6.45 0.23
C VAL A 173 4.25 7.20 0.04
N HIS A 174 3.21 6.49 -0.39
CA HIS A 174 1.91 7.09 -0.62
C HIS A 174 0.76 6.10 -0.46
N LEU A 175 -0.38 6.63 -0.05
CA LEU A 175 -1.65 5.92 0.04
C LEU A 175 -2.75 6.81 -0.50
N SER A 176 -3.63 6.23 -1.31
CA SER A 176 -4.87 6.86 -1.75
C SER A 176 -6.03 5.88 -1.63
N ASN A 177 -7.20 6.39 -1.27
CA ASN A 177 -8.41 5.60 -1.27
C ASN A 177 -8.98 5.47 -2.69
N GLY A 178 -9.48 4.29 -3.02
CA GLY A 178 -10.23 4.02 -4.24
C GLY A 178 -11.73 4.13 -4.00
N PHE A 179 -12.44 3.05 -4.29
CA PHE A 179 -13.87 2.91 -4.06
C PHE A 179 -14.14 2.12 -2.78
N GLY A 180 -15.32 2.29 -2.20
CA GLY A 180 -15.80 1.53 -1.06
C GLY A 180 -17.30 1.73 -0.88
N THR A 181 -17.95 0.85 -0.13
CA THR A 181 -19.35 1.02 0.24
C THR A 181 -19.42 1.97 1.40
N TRP A 182 -20.04 3.15 1.22
CA TRP A 182 -20.30 4.08 2.31
C TRP A 182 -21.16 3.40 3.39
N VAL A 183 -20.77 3.55 4.64
CA VAL A 183 -21.48 2.98 5.80
C VAL A 183 -22.23 4.07 6.55
N GLN A 184 -21.50 5.08 7.02
CA GLN A 184 -22.04 6.18 7.82
C GLN A 184 -21.08 7.37 7.87
N ASP A 185 -21.58 8.51 8.31
CA ASP A 185 -20.75 9.61 8.80
C ASP A 185 -20.37 9.35 10.27
N VAL A 186 -19.08 9.45 10.57
CA VAL A 186 -18.55 9.19 11.91
C VAL A 186 -18.38 10.51 12.66
N LYS A 187 -18.94 10.59 13.86
CA LYS A 187 -18.76 11.75 14.74
C LYS A 187 -17.54 11.54 15.62
N LEU A 188 -16.67 12.56 15.68
CA LEU A 188 -15.59 12.58 16.67
C LEU A 188 -16.19 12.60 18.08
N LYS A 189 -15.65 11.78 18.96
CA LYS A 189 -16.12 11.68 20.36
C LYS A 189 -15.86 12.98 21.14
N ASN A 190 -14.75 13.65 20.82
CA ASN A 190 -14.39 14.98 21.31
C ASN A 190 -14.07 15.87 20.09
N PRO A 191 -15.08 16.44 19.41
CA PRO A 191 -14.81 17.38 18.35
C PRO A 191 -14.07 18.59 18.94
N PRO A 192 -13.12 19.20 18.21
CA PRO A 192 -12.46 20.42 18.67
C PRO A 192 -13.51 21.46 19.05
N ALA A 193 -13.38 22.06 20.23
CA ALA A 193 -14.16 23.24 20.55
C ALA A 193 -13.66 24.38 19.64
N PHE A 194 -14.52 24.81 18.72
CA PHE A 194 -14.28 25.93 17.81
C PHE A 194 -14.51 27.28 18.51
#